data_AF-A0A0F9TEC1-F1
#
_entry.id   AF-A0A0F9TEC1-F1
#
_cell.length_a   1.000
_cell.length_b   1.000
_cell.length_c   1.000
_cell.angle_alpha   90.00
_cell.angle_beta   90.00
_cell.angle_gamma   90.00
#
_symmetry.space_group_name_H-M   'P 1'
#
loop_
_entity.id
_entity.type
_entity.pdbx_description
1 polymer ?
#
loop_
_entity_poly.entity_id
_entity_poly.type
_entity_poly.pdbx_seq_one_letter_code
_entity_poly.pdbx_strand_id
1 'polypeptide(L)'
;MWYTGPSTTTPEEGEFLMAEESKTKEVSIKPDLSKYVSGVSGSGKKTKRSNDPVAQALDGFTVAEVYAVACVMTDISVRDLQSKYGHLNIGMQRMNLGNRIRGAVAKLDKGHEKDKAVVAGLPTLKISCAKPREAVIKRGVEKARTVAAAKVKADAKAKVDAKTDKGKAEAA
;
A
#
# COMPACT_ATOMS: atom_id res chain seq x y z
N MET A 1 -40.46 -35.93 -17.32
CA MET A 1 -40.36 -36.30 -18.75
C MET A 1 -38.88 -36.18 -19.14
N TRP A 2 -38.18 -37.33 -19.13
CA TRP A 2 -36.90 -37.70 -19.79
C TRP A 2 -35.69 -36.75 -19.65
N TYR A 3 -34.46 -37.17 -19.34
CA TYR A 3 -33.79 -38.42 -19.68
C TYR A 3 -32.60 -38.69 -18.75
N THR A 4 -32.48 -39.96 -18.36
CA THR A 4 -31.36 -40.62 -17.66
C THR A 4 -30.30 -41.07 -18.66
N GLY A 5 -29.02 -40.85 -18.36
CA GLY A 5 -27.95 -41.63 -18.99
C GLY A 5 -26.53 -41.15 -18.68
N PRO A 6 -25.75 -41.86 -17.86
CA PRO A 6 -24.30 -41.76 -17.87
C PRO A 6 -23.73 -42.58 -19.03
N SER A 7 -23.13 -41.89 -20.00
CA SER A 7 -22.37 -42.51 -21.10
C SER A 7 -20.99 -42.91 -20.57
N THR A 8 -20.82 -44.17 -20.17
CA THR A 8 -19.50 -44.78 -19.98
C THR A 8 -18.91 -45.12 -21.33
N THR A 9 -18.38 -44.11 -22.01
CA THR A 9 -17.53 -44.32 -23.19
C THR A 9 -16.13 -44.64 -22.66
N THR A 10 -15.79 -45.91 -22.63
CA THR A 10 -14.41 -46.39 -22.49
C THR A 10 -13.58 -45.81 -23.64
N PRO A 11 -12.56 -44.98 -23.39
CA PRO A 11 -11.62 -44.61 -24.43
C PRO A 11 -10.79 -45.84 -24.79
N GLU A 12 -10.87 -46.25 -26.06
CA GLU A 12 -9.96 -47.22 -26.66
C GLU A 12 -8.52 -46.82 -26.40
N GLU A 13 -7.69 -47.83 -26.15
CA GLU A 13 -6.26 -47.75 -25.90
C GLU A 13 -5.54 -47.28 -27.19
N GLY A 14 -5.62 -45.97 -27.46
CA GLY A 14 -4.80 -45.32 -28.45
C GLY A 14 -3.36 -45.28 -27.96
N GLU A 15 -2.46 -45.98 -28.67
CA GLU A 15 -1.02 -45.93 -28.50
C GLU A 15 -0.55 -44.48 -28.29
N PHE A 16 -0.20 -44.18 -27.05
CA PHE A 16 0.44 -42.92 -26.66
C PHE A 16 1.86 -42.93 -27.24
N LEU A 17 1.98 -42.52 -28.51
CA LEU A 17 3.25 -42.25 -29.16
C LEU A 17 4.05 -41.30 -28.27
N MET A 18 5.15 -41.83 -27.74
CA MET A 18 6.17 -41.13 -26.97
C MET A 18 6.65 -39.90 -27.75
N ALA A 19 6.03 -38.75 -27.47
CA ALA A 19 6.42 -37.47 -28.02
C ALA A 19 7.84 -37.16 -27.50
N GLU A 20 8.79 -37.09 -28.42
CA GLU A 20 10.16 -36.67 -28.15
C GLU A 20 10.14 -35.34 -27.38
N GLU A 21 10.75 -35.36 -26.19
CA GLU A 21 10.91 -34.20 -25.33
C GLU A 21 11.78 -33.15 -26.05
N SER A 22 11.11 -32.25 -26.77
CA SER A 22 11.75 -31.07 -27.33
C SER A 22 12.26 -30.21 -26.18
N LYS A 23 13.59 -30.23 -25.97
CA LYS A 23 14.29 -29.38 -25.00
C LYS A 23 13.94 -27.91 -25.28
N THR A 24 13.04 -27.35 -24.48
CA THR A 24 12.75 -25.92 -24.49
C THR A 24 14.00 -25.19 -24.04
N LYS A 25 14.62 -24.44 -24.96
CA LYS A 25 15.77 -23.59 -24.64
C LYS A 25 15.30 -22.55 -23.63
N GLU A 26 15.86 -22.58 -22.43
CA GLU A 26 15.54 -21.62 -21.37
C GLU A 26 15.96 -20.20 -21.81
N VAL A 27 14.98 -19.38 -22.17
CA VAL A 27 15.23 -18.00 -22.59
C VAL A 27 15.34 -17.14 -21.34
N SER A 28 16.57 -16.84 -20.91
CA SER A 28 16.80 -15.90 -19.81
C SER A 28 16.53 -14.46 -20.29
N ILE A 29 15.34 -13.94 -20.03
CA ILE A 29 15.02 -12.53 -20.32
C ILE A 29 15.63 -11.66 -19.22
N LYS A 30 16.73 -10.98 -19.54
CA LYS A 30 17.32 -9.99 -18.63
C LYS A 30 16.46 -8.72 -18.64
N PRO A 31 15.95 -8.26 -17.49
CA PRO A 31 15.16 -7.03 -17.43
C PRO A 31 16.06 -5.82 -17.74
N ASP A 32 15.58 -4.94 -18.61
CA ASP A 32 16.24 -3.67 -18.89
C ASP A 32 16.06 -2.71 -17.70
N LEU A 33 17.13 -2.56 -16.91
CA LEU A 33 17.13 -1.74 -15.70
C LEU A 33 17.18 -0.24 -15.97
N SER A 34 17.47 0.18 -17.22
CA SER A 34 17.59 1.60 -17.59
C SER A 34 16.26 2.35 -17.47
N LYS A 35 15.13 1.64 -17.61
CA LYS A 35 13.77 2.20 -17.55
C LYS A 35 13.27 2.43 -16.12
N TYR A 36 14.00 1.96 -15.12
CA TYR A 36 13.56 1.98 -13.72
C TYR A 36 14.36 2.96 -12.87
N VAL A 37 13.64 3.79 -12.12
CA VAL A 37 14.21 4.73 -11.17
C VAL A 37 14.32 4.07 -9.80
N SER A 38 15.41 4.33 -9.08
CA SER A 38 15.58 3.89 -7.70
C SER A 38 14.87 4.83 -6.74
N GLY A 39 14.29 4.26 -5.69
CA GLY A 39 14.05 5.00 -4.45
C GLY A 39 13.59 4.09 -3.36
N VAL A 40 12.68 4.54 -2.50
CA VAL A 40 12.55 4.01 -1.14
C VAL A 40 11.11 3.58 -0.88
N SER A 41 10.94 2.33 -0.46
CA SER A 41 9.65 1.83 0.03
C SER A 41 9.29 2.46 1.38
N GLY A 42 8.02 2.38 1.79
CA GLY A 42 7.60 2.83 3.13
C GLY A 42 8.33 2.11 4.30
N SER A 43 9.00 1.00 4.03
CA SER A 43 9.84 0.28 5.00
C SER A 43 11.32 0.71 4.97
N GLY A 44 11.68 1.71 4.18
CA GLY A 44 13.07 2.18 4.04
C GLY A 44 13.95 1.35 3.10
N LYS A 45 13.44 0.25 2.54
CA LYS A 45 14.20 -0.59 1.60
C LYS A 45 14.28 0.08 0.23
N LYS A 46 15.45 0.01 -0.42
CA LYS A 46 15.65 0.45 -1.80
C LYS A 46 14.83 -0.42 -2.76
N THR A 47 14.06 0.21 -3.62
CA THR A 47 13.21 -0.44 -4.62
C THR A 47 13.37 0.23 -5.98
N LYS A 48 13.24 -0.55 -7.04
CA LYS A 48 13.14 -0.06 -8.41
C LYS A 48 11.67 0.15 -8.76
N ARG A 49 11.33 1.30 -9.34
CA ARG A 49 9.97 1.66 -9.75
C ARG A 49 9.98 2.24 -11.15
N SER A 50 8.82 2.25 -11.79
CA SER A 50 8.62 2.96 -13.06
C SER A 50 8.81 4.46 -12.88
N ASN A 51 9.20 5.14 -13.95
CA ASN A 51 9.41 6.59 -13.97
C ASN A 51 8.07 7.38 -14.02
N ASP A 52 7.15 7.05 -13.13
CA ASP A 52 5.82 7.65 -13.00
C ASP A 52 5.84 8.74 -11.91
N PRO A 53 5.38 9.98 -12.20
CA PRO A 53 5.38 11.08 -11.22
C PRO A 53 4.54 10.76 -9.98
N VAL A 54 3.43 10.01 -10.12
CA VAL A 54 2.62 9.61 -8.96
C VAL A 54 3.37 8.59 -8.11
N ALA A 55 4.06 7.63 -8.73
CA ALA A 55 4.90 6.69 -8.00
C ALA A 55 6.05 7.40 -7.26
N GLN A 56 6.68 8.40 -7.87
CA GLN A 56 7.71 9.22 -7.23
C GLN A 56 7.17 10.01 -6.04
N ALA A 57 5.98 10.61 -6.17
CA ALA A 57 5.36 11.37 -5.09
C ALA A 57 4.94 10.49 -3.89
N LEU A 58 4.66 9.21 -4.11
CA LEU A 58 4.25 8.26 -3.08
C LEU A 58 5.40 7.44 -2.48
N ASP A 59 6.65 7.75 -2.81
CA ASP A 59 7.81 7.08 -2.23
C ASP A 59 8.06 7.43 -0.78
N GLY A 60 8.47 6.42 -0.01
CA GLY A 60 8.65 6.55 1.43
C GLY A 60 7.34 6.58 2.22
N PHE A 61 6.18 6.73 1.57
CA PHE A 61 4.89 6.71 2.25
C PHE A 61 4.50 5.29 2.67
N THR A 62 4.02 5.18 3.91
CA THR A 62 3.37 3.98 4.44
C THR A 62 1.98 3.79 3.81
N VAL A 63 1.45 2.57 3.85
CA VAL A 63 0.13 2.28 3.25
C VAL A 63 -0.97 3.14 3.86
N ALA A 64 -0.92 3.36 5.18
CA ALA A 64 -1.89 4.20 5.89
C ALA A 64 -1.87 5.65 5.37
N GLU A 65 -0.69 6.21 5.10
CA GLU A 65 -0.57 7.55 4.53
C GLU A 65 -1.03 7.59 3.07
N VAL A 66 -0.77 6.53 2.29
CA VAL A 66 -1.28 6.41 0.92
C VAL A 66 -2.82 6.40 0.89
N TYR A 67 -3.49 5.77 1.87
CA TYR A 67 -4.95 5.86 2.01
C TYR A 67 -5.43 7.29 2.27
N ALA A 68 -4.72 8.04 3.12
CA ALA A 68 -5.05 9.44 3.39
C ALA A 68 -4.91 10.31 2.13
N VAL A 69 -3.82 10.12 1.36
CA VAL A 69 -3.61 10.81 0.08
C VAL A 69 -4.70 10.44 -0.93
N ALA A 70 -5.02 9.15 -1.04
CA ALA A 70 -6.07 8.68 -1.94
C ALA A 70 -7.45 9.24 -1.59
N CYS A 71 -7.76 9.38 -0.29
CA CYS A 71 -9.01 9.97 0.19
C CYS A 71 -9.15 11.43 -0.29
N VAL A 72 -8.09 12.23 -0.15
CA VAL A 72 -8.08 13.64 -0.58
C VAL A 72 -8.15 13.78 -2.11
N MET A 73 -7.53 12.86 -2.86
CA MET A 73 -7.49 12.95 -4.32
C MET A 73 -8.74 12.39 -5.02
N THR A 74 -9.47 11.48 -4.37
CA THR A 74 -10.59 10.77 -5.01
C THR A 74 -11.95 11.10 -4.41
N ASP A 75 -11.99 11.90 -3.34
CA ASP A 75 -13.18 12.22 -2.55
C ASP A 75 -13.91 10.99 -2.00
N ILE A 76 -13.21 9.87 -1.85
CA ILE A 76 -13.73 8.63 -1.26
C ILE A 76 -13.23 8.53 0.18
N SER A 77 -14.11 8.13 1.10
CA SER A 77 -13.72 7.96 2.50
C SER A 77 -12.66 6.86 2.68
N VAL A 78 -11.78 7.03 3.67
CA VAL A 78 -10.76 6.01 4.02
C VAL A 78 -11.42 4.67 4.38
N ARG A 79 -12.58 4.70 5.05
CA ARG A 79 -13.32 3.49 5.43
C ARG A 79 -13.76 2.69 4.22
N ASP A 80 -14.26 3.36 3.17
CA ASP A 80 -14.69 2.69 1.94
C ASP A 80 -13.51 2.12 1.18
N LEU A 81 -12.39 2.86 1.13
CA LEU A 81 -11.15 2.37 0.54
C LEU A 81 -10.60 1.16 1.30
N GLN A 82 -10.62 1.18 2.63
CA GLN A 82 -10.20 0.06 3.46
C GLN A 82 -11.14 -1.14 3.35
N SER A 83 -12.45 -0.93 3.21
CA SER A 83 -13.39 -2.02 2.95
C SER A 83 -13.11 -2.70 1.61
N LYS A 84 -12.73 -1.92 0.59
CA LYS A 84 -12.43 -2.44 -0.75
C LYS A 84 -11.06 -3.08 -0.85
N TYR A 85 -10.05 -2.55 -0.16
CA TYR A 85 -8.65 -2.93 -0.37
C TYR A 85 -7.97 -3.56 0.85
N GLY A 86 -8.58 -3.47 2.04
CA GLY A 86 -7.98 -3.91 3.30
C GLY A 86 -7.68 -5.41 3.37
N HIS A 87 -8.39 -6.22 2.59
CA HIS A 87 -8.15 -7.67 2.48
C HIS A 87 -6.97 -8.04 1.57
N LEU A 88 -6.42 -7.10 0.79
CA LEU A 88 -5.30 -7.36 -0.11
C LEU A 88 -3.95 -7.24 0.60
N ASN A 89 -2.89 -7.81 0.02
CA ASN A 89 -1.54 -7.61 0.54
C ASN A 89 -1.08 -6.13 0.36
N ILE A 90 -0.13 -5.70 1.18
CA ILE A 90 0.38 -4.31 1.24
C ILE A 90 0.85 -3.82 -0.15
N GLY A 91 1.52 -4.68 -0.93
CA GLY A 91 1.98 -4.32 -2.28
C GLY A 91 0.83 -4.04 -3.24
N MET A 92 -0.17 -4.92 -3.27
CA MET A 92 -1.39 -4.78 -4.06
C MET A 92 -2.24 -3.60 -3.59
N GLN A 93 -2.31 -3.32 -2.29
CA GLN A 93 -2.98 -2.13 -1.76
C GLN A 93 -2.34 -0.85 -2.32
N ARG A 94 -1.01 -0.69 -2.23
CA ARG A 94 -0.32 0.48 -2.79
C ARG A 94 -0.51 0.59 -4.29
N MET A 95 -0.46 -0.53 -5.01
CA MET A 95 -0.67 -0.55 -6.46
C MET A 95 -2.08 -0.07 -6.84
N ASN A 96 -3.12 -0.60 -6.19
CA ASN A 96 -4.51 -0.22 -6.47
C ASN A 96 -4.81 1.23 -6.10
N LEU A 97 -4.32 1.71 -4.94
CA LEU A 97 -4.47 3.11 -4.54
C LEU A 97 -3.72 4.04 -5.50
N GLY A 98 -2.50 3.67 -5.92
CA GLY A 98 -1.74 4.42 -6.92
C GLY A 98 -2.46 4.52 -8.26
N ASN A 99 -3.03 3.43 -8.77
CA ASN A 99 -3.85 3.45 -9.99
C ASN A 99 -5.04 4.42 -9.87
N ARG A 100 -5.67 4.45 -8.69
CA ARG A 100 -6.83 5.31 -8.44
C ARG A 100 -6.46 6.79 -8.38
N ILE A 101 -5.32 7.11 -7.76
CA ILE A 101 -4.76 8.46 -7.74
C ILE A 101 -4.41 8.91 -9.16
N ARG A 102 -3.74 8.07 -9.96
CA ARG A 102 -3.47 8.39 -11.38
C ARG A 102 -4.74 8.68 -12.16
N GLY A 103 -5.79 7.88 -11.95
CA GLY A 103 -7.09 8.11 -12.57
C GLY A 103 -7.73 9.44 -12.16
N ALA A 104 -7.56 9.87 -10.91
CA ALA A 104 -8.02 11.17 -10.44
C ALA A 104 -7.21 12.33 -11.05
N VAL A 105 -5.88 12.23 -11.04
CA VAL A 105 -4.99 13.24 -11.64
C VAL A 105 -5.29 13.41 -13.14
N ALA A 106 -5.41 12.30 -13.89
CA ALA A 106 -5.75 12.36 -15.31
C ALA A 106 -7.13 12.99 -15.58
N LYS A 107 -8.07 12.91 -14.65
CA LYS A 107 -9.37 13.59 -14.76
C LYS A 107 -9.23 15.09 -14.50
N LEU A 108 -8.41 15.48 -13.52
CA LEU A 108 -8.12 16.87 -13.23
C LEU A 108 -7.40 17.54 -14.39
N ASP A 109 -6.39 16.88 -14.99
CA ASP A 109 -5.65 17.43 -16.13
C ASP A 109 -6.57 17.66 -17.35
N LYS A 110 -7.47 16.71 -17.63
CA LYS A 110 -8.49 16.85 -18.69
C LYS A 110 -9.55 17.90 -18.35
N GLY A 111 -9.86 18.06 -17.07
CA GLY A 111 -10.73 19.13 -16.57
C GLY A 111 -10.09 20.49 -16.82
N HIS A 112 -8.81 20.64 -16.52
CA HIS A 112 -8.06 21.88 -16.73
C HIS A 112 -7.84 22.26 -18.20
N GLU A 113 -7.79 21.31 -19.15
CA GLU A 113 -7.85 21.67 -20.57
C GLU A 113 -9.19 22.28 -20.97
N LYS A 114 -10.29 21.71 -20.48
CA LYS A 114 -11.65 22.23 -20.73
C LYS A 114 -11.90 23.53 -19.97
N ASP A 115 -11.40 23.62 -18.75
CA ASP A 115 -11.52 24.80 -17.91
C ASP A 115 -10.59 25.91 -18.38
N LYS A 116 -9.41 25.65 -18.97
CA LYS A 116 -8.64 26.72 -19.64
C LYS A 116 -9.39 27.36 -20.81
N ALA A 117 -10.30 26.63 -21.46
CA ALA A 117 -11.21 27.21 -22.45
C ALA A 117 -12.37 28.01 -21.82
N VAL A 118 -12.70 27.79 -20.55
CA VAL A 118 -13.83 28.42 -19.82
C VAL A 118 -13.37 29.51 -18.82
N VAL A 119 -12.13 29.46 -18.34
CA VAL A 119 -11.51 30.34 -17.32
C VAL A 119 -11.04 31.68 -17.92
N ALA A 120 -11.40 31.98 -19.17
CA ALA A 120 -11.47 33.37 -19.63
C ALA A 120 -12.68 34.12 -19.04
N GLY A 121 -13.60 33.45 -18.33
CA GLY A 121 -14.89 34.06 -17.98
C GLY A 121 -15.54 33.69 -16.65
N LEU A 122 -14.87 33.10 -15.64
CA LEU A 122 -15.53 32.83 -14.36
C LEU A 122 -14.75 33.21 -13.08
N PRO A 123 -15.47 33.74 -12.05
CA PRO A 123 -14.88 34.26 -10.82
C PRO A 123 -14.41 33.15 -9.87
N THR A 124 -13.32 33.46 -9.19
CA THR A 124 -12.59 32.60 -8.25
C THR A 124 -13.45 32.17 -7.06
N LEU A 125 -13.82 30.89 -7.01
CA LEU A 125 -14.40 30.29 -5.82
C LEU A 125 -13.29 30.02 -4.79
N LYS A 126 -13.33 30.78 -3.69
CA LYS A 126 -12.50 30.59 -2.50
C LYS A 126 -12.91 29.28 -1.79
N ILE A 127 -12.24 28.19 -2.10
CA ILE A 127 -12.36 26.95 -1.32
C ILE A 127 -11.61 27.15 -0.01
N SER A 128 -12.36 27.33 1.08
CA SER A 128 -11.86 27.46 2.46
C SER A 128 -11.49 26.10 3.06
N CYS A 129 -10.70 25.28 2.37
CA CYS A 129 -10.04 24.13 2.98
C CYS A 129 -8.67 24.52 3.56
N ALA A 130 -8.65 25.61 4.34
CA ALA A 130 -7.49 26.04 5.09
C ALA A 130 -7.57 25.48 6.51
N LYS A 131 -7.05 24.27 6.72
CA LYS A 131 -6.32 24.00 7.97
C LYS A 131 -4.89 23.66 7.60
N PRO A 132 -3.93 24.54 7.93
CA PRO A 132 -2.56 24.43 7.44
C PRO A 132 -1.94 23.14 7.94
N ARG A 133 -1.36 22.41 7.00
CA ARG A 133 -0.62 21.14 7.14
C ARG A 133 0.40 21.17 8.28
N GLU A 134 0.90 22.35 8.64
CA GLU A 134 1.79 22.58 9.79
C GLU A 134 1.19 22.25 11.16
N ALA A 135 -0.09 22.52 11.39
CA ALA A 135 -0.71 22.32 12.71
C ALA A 135 -0.92 20.83 13.03
N VAL A 136 -1.12 20.00 11.99
CA VAL A 136 -1.31 18.56 12.14
C VAL A 136 0.02 17.87 12.42
N ILE A 137 1.11 18.30 11.76
CA ILE A 137 2.45 17.76 11.98
C ILE A 137 2.93 18.06 13.42
N LYS A 138 2.72 19.28 13.93
CA LYS A 138 3.11 19.66 15.30
C LYS A 138 2.38 18.82 16.37
N ARG A 139 1.07 18.57 16.22
CA ARG A 139 0.30 17.71 17.15
C ARG A 139 0.71 16.24 17.11
N GLY A 140 1.16 15.73 15.98
CA GLY A 140 1.63 14.34 15.85
C GLY A 140 2.93 14.07 16.59
N VAL A 141 3.90 14.99 16.48
CA VAL A 141 5.22 14.86 17.11
C VAL A 141 5.15 14.96 18.65
N GLU A 142 4.24 15.78 19.18
CA GLU A 142 4.06 15.95 20.63
C GLU A 142 3.41 14.73 21.30
N LYS A 143 2.44 14.10 20.62
CA LYS A 143 1.84 12.83 21.09
C LYS A 143 2.82 11.65 21.04
N ALA A 144 3.74 11.62 20.07
CA ALA A 144 4.76 10.57 20.01
C ALA A 144 5.77 10.67 21.18
N ARG A 145 6.10 11.88 21.63
CA ARG A 145 7.05 12.09 22.75
C ARG A 145 6.46 11.68 24.10
N THR A 146 5.18 11.91 24.34
CA THR A 146 4.53 11.54 25.62
C THR A 146 4.34 10.03 25.77
N VAL A 147 4.05 9.32 24.67
CA VAL A 147 3.94 7.85 24.68
C VAL A 147 5.31 7.19 24.87
N ALA A 148 6.38 7.74 24.27
CA ALA A 148 7.74 7.26 24.51
C ALA A 148 8.19 7.47 25.97
N ALA A 149 7.86 8.60 26.58
CA ALA A 149 8.18 8.88 27.99
C ALA A 149 7.39 7.99 28.98
N ALA A 150 6.14 7.62 28.65
CA ALA A 150 5.34 6.71 29.47
C ALA A 150 5.89 5.28 29.48
N LYS A 151 6.46 4.82 28.35
CA LYS A 151 7.05 3.47 28.25
C LYS A 151 8.33 3.33 29.07
N VAL A 152 9.20 4.34 29.07
CA VAL A 152 10.47 4.32 29.85
C VAL A 152 10.21 4.28 31.37
N LYS A 153 9.11 4.87 31.86
CA LYS A 153 8.74 4.81 33.29
C LYS A 153 8.11 3.49 33.72
N ALA A 154 7.51 2.73 32.78
CA ALA A 154 6.99 1.40 33.07
C ALA A 154 8.12 0.36 33.19
N ASP A 155 9.14 0.45 32.33
CA ASP A 155 10.29 -0.47 32.36
C ASP A 155 11.26 -0.23 33.54
N ALA A 156 11.26 0.96 34.15
CA ALA A 156 12.05 1.25 35.35
C ALA A 156 11.45 0.68 36.63
N LYS A 157 10.11 0.51 36.71
CA LYS A 157 9.44 -0.05 37.90
C LYS A 157 9.53 -1.57 37.97
N ALA A 158 9.60 -2.25 36.81
CA ALA A 158 9.70 -3.71 36.74
C ALA A 158 11.06 -4.30 37.19
N LYS A 159 12.10 -3.47 37.42
CA LYS A 159 13.42 -3.94 37.89
C LYS A 159 13.68 -3.78 39.39
N VAL A 160 12.79 -3.12 40.14
CA VAL A 160 12.97 -2.93 41.59
C VAL A 160 12.26 -4.03 42.39
N ASP A 161 11.17 -4.60 41.89
CA ASP A 161 10.39 -5.63 42.60
C ASP A 161 10.98 -7.05 42.51
N ALA A 162 12.06 -7.27 41.74
CA ALA A 162 12.72 -8.58 41.62
C ALA A 162 13.89 -8.80 42.60
N LYS A 163 14.20 -7.83 43.49
CA LYS A 163 15.40 -7.90 44.35
C LYS A 163 15.12 -8.04 45.86
N THR A 164 13.86 -8.15 46.29
CA THR A 164 13.50 -8.12 47.72
C THR A 164 13.09 -9.46 48.34
N ASP A 165 13.09 -10.57 47.58
CA ASP A 165 12.68 -11.90 48.10
C ASP A 165 13.81 -12.90 48.35
N LYS A 166 15.08 -12.50 48.19
CA LYS A 166 16.23 -13.43 48.34
C LYS A 166 17.04 -13.25 49.64
N GLY A 167 16.41 -12.75 50.71
CA GLY A 167 17.11 -12.37 51.94
C GLY A 167 16.40 -12.76 53.24
N LYS A 168 15.61 -13.83 53.27
CA LYS A 168 15.02 -14.32 54.54
C LYS A 168 14.79 -15.84 54.55
N ALA A 169 15.85 -16.60 54.34
CA ALA A 169 15.89 -18.01 54.71
C ALA A 169 17.35 -18.39 54.97
N GLU A 170 17.75 -18.36 56.26
CA GLU A 170 18.83 -19.11 56.91
C GLU A 170 19.32 -18.33 58.14
N ALA A 171 18.48 -18.29 59.17
CA ALA A 171 18.86 -18.05 60.55
C ALA A 171 17.74 -18.59 61.44
N ALA A 172 17.61 -19.92 61.48
CA ALA A 172 16.90 -20.67 62.51
C ALA A 172 17.41 -22.11 62.49
#